data_AF-A0AAD7GEX6-F1
#
_entry.id   AF-A0AAD7GEX6-F1
#
_cell.length_a   1.000
_cell.length_b   1.000
_cell.length_c   1.000
_cell.angle_alpha   90.00
_cell.angle_beta   90.00
_cell.angle_gamma   90.00
#
_symmetry.space_group_name_H-M   'P 1'
#
loop_
_entity.id
_entity.type
_entity.pdbx_description
1 polymer ?
#
loop_
_entity_poly.entity_id
_entity_poly.type
_entity_poly.pdbx_seq_one_letter_code
_entity_poly.pdbx_strand_id
1 'polypeptide(L)'
;MAPNKQGSLTIAGSGIASIGHITLETLAHIKEADKVFYAVTDPATECYFQKNSRGDHFDLTTFYDTNKKRYESYVQMSVVMLRDVRAGRDVLGIFYGHPAREEGFQAKMLPGISAEDFMFADLGFDPSTQGCMTQEATELLVRNKLDPSVHNIIWQVGSVGVDTMVFDSHYIGAILPQSVMVKDTFAIRDLRKEEVLKQFTTASTFYIPSRSPAPVDAKVVQALGLPAAQAAQNRTGYGSVEKQAVAALDSFIPSQEKQVVHASPAM
;
A
#
# COMPACT_ATOMS: atom_id res chain seq x y z
N MET A 1 36.57 -1.27 28.34
CA MET A 1 35.22 -0.82 27.95
C MET A 1 34.86 -1.56 26.68
N ALA A 2 33.75 -2.30 26.64
CA ALA A 2 33.29 -2.92 25.40
C ALA A 2 33.04 -1.81 24.36
N PRO A 3 33.38 -2.01 23.08
CA PRO A 3 33.10 -1.02 22.05
C PRO A 3 31.60 -0.69 22.08
N ASN A 4 31.28 0.60 22.06
CA ASN A 4 29.90 1.09 22.10
C ASN A 4 29.18 0.53 20.85
N LYS A 5 28.22 -0.38 21.03
CA LYS A 5 27.47 -1.00 19.92
C LYS A 5 26.85 0.12 19.08
N GLN A 6 27.11 0.13 17.77
CA GLN A 6 26.46 1.05 16.85
C GLN A 6 25.00 0.59 16.70
N GLY A 7 24.04 1.42 17.12
CA GLY A 7 22.62 1.10 16.97
C GLY A 7 22.17 1.16 15.51
N SER A 8 21.05 0.51 15.20
CA SER A 8 20.49 0.42 13.86
C SER A 8 19.02 0.83 13.83
N LEU A 9 18.55 1.32 12.68
CA LEU A 9 17.16 1.66 12.45
C LEU A 9 16.61 0.90 11.24
N THR A 10 15.58 0.09 11.48
CA THR A 10 14.76 -0.52 10.43
C THR A 10 13.35 0.05 10.53
N ILE A 11 12.79 0.50 9.41
CA ILE A 11 11.37 0.89 9.30
C ILE A 11 10.66 -0.15 8.44
N ALA A 12 9.48 -0.60 8.86
CA ALA A 12 8.74 -1.66 8.18
C ALA A 12 7.24 -1.36 8.09
N GLY A 13 6.60 -1.93 7.07
CA GLY A 13 5.15 -1.92 6.92
C GLY A 13 4.50 -3.14 7.58
N SER A 14 3.39 -2.96 8.29
CA SER A 14 2.54 -4.08 8.72
C SER A 14 1.53 -4.51 7.66
N GLY A 15 1.38 -3.71 6.60
CA GLY A 15 0.27 -3.80 5.67
C GLY A 15 -1.06 -3.30 6.26
N ILE A 16 -2.14 -3.51 5.51
CA ILE A 16 -3.50 -3.02 5.86
C ILE A 16 -4.36 -4.06 6.57
N ALA A 17 -4.36 -5.32 6.11
CA ALA A 17 -5.14 -6.36 6.77
C ALA A 17 -4.39 -6.85 8.02
N SER A 18 -5.14 -6.96 9.13
CA SER A 18 -4.66 -7.31 10.45
C SER A 18 -3.85 -8.59 10.43
N ILE A 19 -2.57 -8.46 10.80
CA ILE A 19 -1.55 -9.52 10.86
C ILE A 19 -1.21 -10.18 9.51
N GLY A 20 -2.20 -10.49 8.67
CA GLY A 20 -2.06 -11.28 7.46
C GLY A 20 -1.23 -10.62 6.36
N HIS A 21 -1.09 -9.30 6.37
CA HIS A 21 -0.25 -8.58 5.40
C HIS A 21 1.20 -8.36 5.87
N ILE A 22 1.54 -8.76 7.10
CA ILE A 22 2.91 -8.58 7.61
C ILE A 22 3.84 -9.56 6.86
N THR A 23 4.88 -9.03 6.24
CA THR A 23 5.86 -9.85 5.52
C THR A 23 6.69 -10.71 6.49
N LEU A 24 7.16 -11.86 6.01
CA LEU A 24 8.03 -12.74 6.80
C LEU A 24 9.32 -12.03 7.27
N GLU A 25 9.86 -11.11 6.46
CA GLU A 25 11.02 -10.31 6.83
C GLU A 25 10.69 -9.36 7.99
N THR A 26 9.55 -8.66 7.94
CA THR A 26 9.10 -7.81 9.05
C THR A 26 8.87 -8.64 10.31
N LEU A 27 8.29 -9.84 10.21
CA LEU A 27 8.12 -10.76 11.33
C LEU A 27 9.46 -11.18 11.97
N ALA A 28 10.50 -11.41 11.16
CA ALA A 28 11.83 -11.72 11.67
C ALA A 28 12.42 -10.53 12.44
N HIS A 29 12.28 -9.31 11.91
CA HIS A 29 12.75 -8.10 12.59
C HIS A 29 11.99 -7.82 13.90
N ILE A 30 10.68 -8.09 13.98
CA ILE A 30 9.90 -7.95 15.22
C ILE A 30 10.49 -8.80 16.34
N LYS A 31 10.92 -10.03 16.03
CA LYS A 31 11.44 -10.99 17.02
C LYS A 31 12.83 -10.61 17.54
N GLU A 32 13.66 -9.98 16.71
CA GLU A 32 15.06 -9.71 17.04
C GLU A 32 15.35 -8.28 17.54
N ALA A 33 14.47 -7.32 17.26
CA ALA A 33 14.69 -5.92 17.64
C ALA A 33 14.79 -5.73 19.16
N ASP A 34 15.71 -4.86 19.59
CA ASP A 34 15.88 -4.46 20.98
C ASP A 34 14.73 -3.53 21.43
N LYS A 35 14.13 -2.79 20.50
CA LYS A 35 13.00 -1.88 20.73
C LYS A 35 12.08 -1.81 19.51
N VAL A 36 10.78 -2.02 19.72
CA VAL A 36 9.76 -1.88 18.67
C VAL A 36 8.91 -0.64 18.91
N PHE A 37 8.88 0.27 17.95
CA PHE A 37 7.93 1.37 17.89
C PHE A 37 6.87 1.06 16.84
N TYR A 38 5.60 1.37 17.10
CA TYR A 38 4.55 1.12 16.12
C TYR A 38 3.51 2.25 16.06
N ALA A 39 2.98 2.50 14.86
CA ALA A 39 1.76 3.27 14.63
C ALA A 39 0.84 2.45 13.73
N VAL A 40 -0.07 1.71 14.36
CA VAL A 40 -1.06 0.85 13.68
C VAL A 40 -2.46 1.20 14.14
N THR A 41 -3.47 0.82 13.35
CA THR A 41 -4.86 1.23 13.57
C THR A 41 -5.75 0.10 14.09
N ASP A 42 -5.20 -1.11 14.29
CA ASP A 42 -5.99 -2.26 14.73
C ASP A 42 -5.38 -2.96 15.97
N PRO A 43 -6.22 -3.28 16.97
CA PRO A 43 -5.74 -3.81 18.25
C PRO A 43 -5.20 -5.24 18.16
N ALA A 44 -5.57 -6.00 17.12
CA ALA A 44 -5.09 -7.37 16.94
C ALA A 44 -3.62 -7.37 16.48
N THR A 45 -3.25 -6.50 15.53
CA THR A 45 -1.86 -6.28 15.13
C THR A 45 -1.03 -5.70 16.26
N GLU A 46 -1.57 -4.74 17.03
CA GLU A 46 -0.89 -4.23 18.23
C GLU A 46 -0.59 -5.35 19.23
N CYS A 47 -1.61 -6.15 19.59
CA CYS A 47 -1.46 -7.29 20.48
C CYS A 47 -0.44 -8.31 19.95
N TYR A 48 -0.38 -8.50 18.63
CA TYR A 48 0.63 -9.34 18.00
C TYR A 48 2.05 -8.82 18.25
N PHE A 49 2.31 -7.52 18.07
CA PHE A 49 3.63 -6.94 18.34
C PHE A 49 4.01 -7.11 19.80
N GLN A 50 3.10 -6.78 20.72
CA GLN A 50 3.34 -6.90 22.17
C GLN A 50 3.71 -8.34 22.58
N LYS A 51 3.11 -9.36 21.95
CA LYS A 51 3.36 -10.78 22.24
C LYS A 51 4.63 -11.34 21.60
N ASN A 52 5.08 -10.77 20.48
CA ASN A 52 6.14 -11.36 19.65
C ASN A 52 7.45 -10.55 19.68
N SER A 53 7.45 -9.32 20.22
CA SER A 53 8.67 -8.56 20.42
C SER A 53 9.46 -9.09 21.61
N ARG A 54 10.77 -9.32 21.44
CA ARG A 54 11.67 -9.69 22.55
C ARG A 54 12.00 -8.49 23.44
N GLY A 55 12.13 -7.31 22.85
CA GLY A 55 12.45 -6.06 23.52
C GLY A 55 11.22 -5.27 23.98
N ASP A 56 11.47 -4.09 24.55
CA ASP A 56 10.39 -3.17 24.88
C ASP A 56 9.63 -2.76 23.61
N HIS A 57 8.37 -2.36 23.77
CA HIS A 57 7.57 -1.80 22.70
C HIS A 57 6.97 -0.44 23.07
N PHE A 58 6.61 0.38 22.09
CA PHE A 58 6.01 1.70 22.34
C PHE A 58 5.07 2.12 21.21
N ASP A 59 3.84 2.48 21.58
CA ASP A 59 2.84 3.00 20.66
C ASP A 59 3.12 4.48 20.34
N LEU A 60 3.51 4.74 19.10
CA LEU A 60 3.77 6.07 18.57
C LEU A 60 2.49 6.90 18.43
N THR A 61 1.31 6.29 18.33
CA THR A 61 0.05 7.03 18.16
C THR A 61 -0.28 7.90 19.37
N THR A 62 0.32 7.61 20.53
CA THR A 62 0.28 8.44 21.75
C THR A 62 0.81 9.86 21.55
N PHE A 63 1.61 10.10 20.51
CA PHE A 63 2.06 11.45 20.16
C PHE A 63 1.04 12.25 19.35
N TYR A 64 -0.10 11.71 18.94
CA TYR A 64 -1.14 12.52 18.31
C TYR A 64 -1.95 13.30 19.34
N ASP A 65 -2.45 14.47 18.95
CA ASP A 65 -3.35 15.31 19.74
C ASP A 65 -4.25 16.12 18.80
N THR A 66 -5.49 16.41 19.21
CA THR A 66 -6.45 17.16 18.39
C THR A 66 -6.06 18.63 18.19
N ASN A 67 -5.30 19.19 19.11
CA ASN A 67 -4.87 20.59 19.10
C ASN A 67 -3.42 20.76 18.62
N LYS A 68 -2.82 19.69 18.07
CA LYS A 68 -1.44 19.67 17.63
C LYS A 68 -1.36 19.34 16.15
N LYS A 69 -0.47 20.04 15.43
CA LYS A 69 -0.18 19.75 14.03
C LYS A 69 0.44 18.35 13.92
N ARG A 70 -0.01 17.57 12.93
CA ARG A 70 0.52 16.21 12.71
C ARG A 70 2.03 16.21 12.47
N TYR A 71 2.57 17.24 11.83
CA TYR A 71 4.01 17.41 11.62
C TYR A 71 4.81 17.38 12.94
N GLU A 72 4.30 18.01 14.00
CA GLU A 72 4.96 17.98 15.31
C GLU A 72 4.96 16.57 15.91
N SER A 73 3.87 15.81 15.75
CA SER A 73 3.83 14.39 16.12
C SER A 73 4.86 13.57 15.36
N TYR A 74 5.01 13.80 14.04
CA TYR A 74 6.00 13.10 13.22
C TYR A 74 7.43 13.36 13.71
N VAL A 75 7.76 14.61 14.02
CA VAL A 75 9.06 14.97 14.61
C VAL A 75 9.26 14.25 15.95
N GLN A 76 8.24 14.22 16.82
CA GLN A 76 8.32 13.52 18.11
C GLN A 76 8.57 12.01 17.94
N MET A 77 7.85 11.36 17.02
CA MET A 77 8.01 9.95 16.68
C MET A 77 9.43 9.65 16.15
N SER A 78 9.92 10.46 15.20
CA SER A 78 11.28 10.30 14.67
C SER A 78 12.34 10.49 15.76
N VAL A 79 12.20 11.52 16.60
CA VAL A 79 13.17 11.81 17.66
C VAL A 79 13.20 10.72 18.72
N VAL A 80 12.06 10.15 19.13
CA VAL A 80 12.05 9.08 20.13
C VAL A 80 12.72 7.81 19.60
N MET A 81 12.46 7.42 18.34
CA MET A 81 13.13 6.27 17.72
C MET A 81 14.65 6.50 17.65
N LEU A 82 15.09 7.69 17.21
CA LEU A 82 16.51 8.02 17.10
C LEU A 82 17.24 8.10 18.44
N ARG A 83 16.54 8.35 19.55
CA ARG A 83 17.14 8.30 20.90
C ARG A 83 17.61 6.88 21.23
N ASP A 84 16.78 5.88 20.99
CA ASP A 84 17.14 4.47 21.22
C ASP A 84 18.26 4.00 20.28
N VAL A 85 18.23 4.43 19.01
CA VAL A 85 19.33 4.15 18.06
C VAL A 85 20.65 4.71 18.57
N ARG A 86 20.67 5.96 19.04
CA ARG A 86 21.87 6.61 19.62
C ARG A 86 22.34 5.96 20.92
N ALA A 87 21.46 5.25 21.61
CA ALA A 87 21.81 4.42 22.77
C ALA A 87 22.37 3.03 22.39
N GLY A 88 22.60 2.77 21.10
CA GLY A 88 23.21 1.52 20.61
C GLY A 88 22.22 0.37 20.42
N ARG A 89 20.90 0.65 20.42
CA ARG A 89 19.85 -0.37 20.26
C ARG A 89 19.54 -0.63 18.78
N ASP A 90 19.14 -1.86 18.48
CA ASP A 90 18.52 -2.21 17.21
C ASP A 90 17.02 -1.87 17.27
N VAL A 91 16.64 -0.80 16.58
CA VAL A 91 15.29 -0.22 16.63
C VAL A 91 14.50 -0.60 15.39
N LEU A 92 13.27 -1.07 15.61
CA LEU A 92 12.28 -1.31 14.56
C LEU A 92 11.12 -0.33 14.71
N GLY A 93 10.87 0.49 13.69
CA GLY A 93 9.66 1.30 13.56
C GLY A 93 8.66 0.65 12.61
N ILE A 94 7.41 0.47 13.01
CA ILE A 94 6.38 -0.18 12.21
C ILE A 94 5.22 0.78 11.96
N PHE A 95 4.83 0.95 10.71
CA PHE A 95 3.67 1.74 10.31
C PHE A 95 2.68 0.87 9.54
N TYR A 96 1.39 1.14 9.66
CA TYR A 96 0.40 0.46 8.82
C TYR A 96 0.63 0.74 7.33
N GLY A 97 0.30 -0.23 6.48
CA GLY A 97 0.54 -0.14 5.04
C GLY A 97 2.02 -0.29 4.66
N HIS A 98 2.52 0.65 3.85
CA HIS A 98 3.88 0.66 3.29
C HIS A 98 4.63 1.94 3.71
N PRO A 99 5.83 1.83 4.34
CA PRO A 99 6.63 3.00 4.68
C PRO A 99 7.42 3.52 3.46
N ALA A 100 7.63 4.84 3.37
CA ALA A 100 8.43 5.46 2.31
C ALA A 100 9.65 6.20 2.89
N ARG A 101 10.79 6.12 2.18
CA ARG A 101 12.07 6.68 2.60
C ARG A 101 12.25 8.06 1.98
N GLU A 102 12.53 9.08 2.79
CA GLU A 102 13.21 10.28 2.31
C GLU A 102 14.73 10.10 2.41
N GLU A 103 15.46 10.57 1.40
CA GLU A 103 16.89 10.35 1.23
C GLU A 103 17.73 10.89 2.41
N GLY A 104 18.84 10.22 2.73
CA GLY A 104 19.95 10.82 3.49
C GLY A 104 20.47 10.09 4.74
N PHE A 105 19.75 9.12 5.30
CA PHE A 105 20.20 8.39 6.52
C PHE A 105 20.36 6.90 6.28
N GLN A 106 21.33 6.26 6.95
CA GLN A 106 21.48 4.80 7.00
C GLN A 106 20.35 4.17 7.83
N ALA A 107 19.16 4.10 7.24
CA ALA A 107 18.03 3.35 7.76
C ALA A 107 17.61 2.33 6.69
N LYS A 108 17.37 1.09 7.12
CA LYS A 108 16.77 0.06 6.26
C LYS A 108 15.27 0.28 6.23
N MET A 109 14.66 0.25 5.05
CA MET A 109 13.22 0.31 4.92
C MET A 109 12.71 -0.97 4.26
N LEU A 110 11.82 -1.66 4.95
CA LEU A 110 11.19 -2.88 4.48
C LEU A 110 9.82 -2.54 3.88
N PRO A 111 9.54 -2.99 2.64
CA PRO A 111 8.25 -2.76 2.02
C PRO A 111 7.14 -3.49 2.78
N GLY A 112 5.94 -2.92 2.75
CA GLY A 112 4.69 -3.56 3.17
C GLY A 112 3.63 -3.49 2.09
N ILE A 113 2.51 -4.19 2.29
CA ILE A 113 1.35 -4.15 1.38
C ILE A 113 0.57 -2.85 1.64
N SER A 114 0.59 -1.91 0.69
CA SER A 114 -0.12 -0.65 0.82
C SER A 114 -1.64 -0.82 0.68
N ALA A 115 -2.40 0.23 0.98
CA ALA A 115 -3.82 0.28 0.65
C ALA A 115 -4.07 0.27 -0.86
N GLU A 116 -3.09 0.66 -1.66
CA GLU A 116 -3.18 0.66 -3.13
C GLU A 116 -3.10 -0.76 -3.67
N ASP A 117 -2.10 -1.51 -3.21
CA ASP A 117 -1.91 -2.93 -3.55
C ASP A 117 -3.17 -3.73 -3.19
N PHE A 118 -3.72 -3.45 -2.01
CA PHE A 118 -4.94 -4.11 -1.55
C PHE A 118 -6.15 -3.74 -2.42
N MET A 119 -6.28 -2.47 -2.80
CA MET A 119 -7.35 -1.99 -3.68
C MET A 119 -7.29 -2.64 -5.08
N PHE A 120 -6.10 -2.85 -5.66
CA PHE A 120 -5.98 -3.53 -6.96
C PHE A 120 -6.57 -4.94 -6.91
N ALA A 121 -6.21 -5.70 -5.87
CA ALA A 121 -6.73 -7.05 -5.66
C ALA A 121 -8.25 -7.06 -5.41
N ASP A 122 -8.74 -6.15 -4.57
CA ASP A 122 -10.14 -6.12 -4.17
C ASP A 122 -11.09 -5.60 -5.27
N LEU A 123 -10.66 -4.58 -6.01
CA LEU A 123 -11.43 -4.04 -7.12
C LEU A 123 -11.25 -4.85 -8.41
N GLY A 124 -10.24 -5.71 -8.46
CA GLY A 124 -9.98 -6.63 -9.56
C GLY A 124 -9.53 -5.92 -10.84
N PHE A 125 -8.74 -4.84 -10.72
CA PHE A 125 -8.16 -4.16 -11.88
C PHE A 125 -6.63 -4.16 -11.81
N ASP A 126 -6.01 -4.18 -12.99
CA ASP A 126 -4.56 -4.16 -13.16
C ASP A 126 -4.12 -2.74 -13.55
N PRO A 127 -3.25 -2.08 -12.76
CA PRO A 127 -2.80 -0.72 -13.05
C PRO A 127 -2.04 -0.58 -14.38
N SER A 128 -1.55 -1.67 -14.97
CA SER A 128 -0.84 -1.67 -16.25
C SER A 128 -1.76 -1.58 -17.47
N THR A 129 -3.03 -1.99 -17.35
CA THR A 129 -3.91 -2.13 -18.53
C THR A 129 -4.27 -0.77 -19.14
N GLN A 130 -4.56 0.22 -18.29
CA GLN A 130 -4.91 1.59 -18.72
C GLN A 130 -4.01 2.64 -18.07
N GLY A 131 -3.03 2.24 -17.26
CA GLY A 131 -2.29 3.15 -16.40
C GLY A 131 -3.03 3.48 -15.12
N CYS A 132 -2.30 4.01 -14.15
CA CYS A 132 -2.84 4.46 -12.86
C CYS A 132 -2.19 5.77 -12.43
N MET A 133 -3.00 6.69 -11.89
CA MET A 133 -2.58 7.96 -11.34
C MET A 133 -3.03 8.04 -9.89
N THR A 134 -2.09 8.35 -9.01
CA THR A 134 -2.26 8.24 -7.56
C THR A 134 -1.84 9.54 -6.89
N GLN A 135 -2.76 10.18 -6.15
CA GLN A 135 -2.56 11.51 -5.58
C GLN A 135 -3.21 11.64 -4.20
N GLU A 136 -2.67 12.53 -3.35
CA GLU A 136 -3.35 12.96 -2.13
C GLU A 136 -4.39 14.05 -2.45
N ALA A 137 -5.53 14.05 -1.78
CA ALA A 137 -6.69 14.87 -2.13
C ALA A 137 -6.42 16.39 -2.05
N THR A 138 -5.67 16.85 -1.06
CA THR A 138 -5.28 18.26 -0.93
C THR A 138 -4.33 18.68 -2.05
N GLU A 139 -3.29 17.87 -2.32
CA GLU A 139 -2.35 18.09 -3.44
C GLU A 139 -3.05 18.04 -4.80
N LEU A 140 -4.07 17.19 -4.96
CA LEU A 140 -4.90 17.15 -6.14
C LEU A 140 -5.62 18.49 -6.36
N LEU A 141 -6.17 19.10 -5.32
CA LEU A 141 -6.81 20.42 -5.44
C LEU A 141 -5.82 21.53 -5.77
N VAL A 142 -4.59 21.45 -5.25
CA VAL A 142 -3.53 22.43 -5.53
C VAL A 142 -3.02 22.31 -6.97
N ARG A 143 -2.79 21.08 -7.46
CA ARG A 143 -2.19 20.81 -8.77
C ARG A 143 -3.19 20.64 -9.90
N ASN A 144 -4.46 20.37 -9.56
CA ASN A 144 -5.60 20.17 -10.45
C ASN A 144 -5.33 19.24 -11.64
N LYS A 145 -4.82 18.04 -11.36
CA LYS A 145 -4.47 17.04 -12.38
C LYS A 145 -5.27 15.77 -12.14
N LEU A 146 -6.18 15.44 -13.06
CA LEU A 146 -6.80 14.12 -13.21
C LEU A 146 -6.70 13.72 -14.68
N ASP A 147 -6.56 12.42 -14.93
CA ASP A 147 -6.53 11.90 -16.29
C ASP A 147 -7.70 10.93 -16.52
N PRO A 148 -8.69 11.29 -17.35
CA PRO A 148 -9.86 10.44 -17.58
C PRO A 148 -9.54 9.17 -18.37
N SER A 149 -8.32 9.00 -18.86
CA SER A 149 -7.89 7.85 -19.64
C SER A 149 -7.24 6.72 -18.83
N VAL A 150 -6.96 6.98 -17.55
CA VAL A 150 -6.29 6.04 -16.63
C VAL A 150 -7.14 5.84 -15.37
N HIS A 151 -6.78 4.87 -14.53
CA HIS A 151 -7.36 4.72 -13.19
C HIS A 151 -6.87 5.86 -12.28
N ASN A 152 -7.77 6.57 -11.57
CA ASN A 152 -7.36 7.62 -10.63
C ASN A 152 -7.67 7.18 -9.19
N ILE A 153 -6.65 7.17 -8.34
CA ILE A 153 -6.74 6.86 -6.90
C ILE A 153 -6.44 8.14 -6.12
N ILE A 154 -7.35 8.50 -5.21
CA ILE A 154 -7.27 9.73 -4.42
C ILE A 154 -7.27 9.37 -2.93
N TRP A 155 -6.14 9.63 -2.27
CA TRP A 155 -5.94 9.38 -0.84
C TRP A 155 -6.48 10.52 0.03
N GLN A 156 -6.79 10.19 1.29
CA GLN A 156 -7.10 11.16 2.35
C GLN A 156 -8.30 12.06 2.04
N VAL A 157 -9.29 11.54 1.30
CA VAL A 157 -10.48 12.30 0.89
C VAL A 157 -11.35 12.76 2.06
N GLY A 158 -11.25 12.11 3.23
CA GLY A 158 -11.90 12.54 4.46
C GLY A 158 -11.14 13.59 5.28
N SER A 159 -10.02 14.13 4.79
CA SER A 159 -9.18 15.09 5.53
C SER A 159 -8.55 16.18 4.66
N VAL A 160 -9.27 16.59 3.62
CA VAL A 160 -8.82 17.63 2.68
C VAL A 160 -8.48 18.93 3.43
N GLY A 161 -7.23 19.39 3.32
CA GLY A 161 -6.77 20.64 3.93
C GLY A 161 -6.66 20.62 5.47
N VAL A 162 -6.82 19.45 6.11
CA VAL A 162 -6.72 19.31 7.58
C VAL A 162 -5.29 18.92 7.97
N ASP A 163 -4.65 19.68 8.86
CA ASP A 163 -3.27 19.47 9.30
C ASP A 163 -3.12 18.93 10.74
N THR A 164 -4.22 18.78 11.49
CA THR A 164 -4.28 18.17 12.83
C THR A 164 -4.83 16.74 12.79
N MET A 165 -4.75 16.01 13.91
CA MET A 165 -5.34 14.68 14.00
C MET A 165 -6.84 14.77 14.34
N VAL A 166 -7.65 13.99 13.62
CA VAL A 166 -9.07 13.79 13.93
C VAL A 166 -9.24 12.35 14.41
N PHE A 167 -9.67 12.18 15.66
CA PHE A 167 -9.94 10.87 16.24
C PHE A 167 -11.39 10.46 15.94
N ASP A 168 -11.66 10.15 14.68
CA ASP A 168 -12.95 9.63 14.28
C ASP A 168 -12.94 8.10 14.38
N SER A 169 -13.79 7.56 15.24
CA SER A 169 -14.02 6.11 15.40
C SER A 169 -14.86 5.57 14.24
N HIS A 170 -14.40 5.70 12.99
CA HIS A 170 -15.10 5.11 11.84
C HIS A 170 -14.13 4.25 11.01
N TYR A 171 -14.21 2.95 11.33
CA TYR A 171 -13.58 1.84 10.65
C TYR A 171 -14.10 1.71 9.20
N ILE A 172 -13.25 1.95 8.20
CA ILE A 172 -13.57 1.67 6.79
C ILE A 172 -12.37 0.97 6.14
N GLY A 173 -12.44 -0.36 6.16
CA GLY A 173 -11.52 -1.30 5.54
C GLY A 173 -11.80 -2.69 6.10
N ALA A 174 -11.62 -3.75 5.31
CA ALA A 174 -11.63 -5.12 5.85
C ALA A 174 -10.34 -5.38 6.65
N ILE A 175 -10.11 -4.60 7.71
CA ILE A 175 -8.89 -4.67 8.51
C ILE A 175 -8.87 -5.99 9.28
N LEU A 176 -10.00 -6.44 9.83
CA LEU A 176 -10.11 -7.76 10.44
C LEU A 176 -10.37 -8.83 9.36
N PRO A 177 -9.83 -10.06 9.50
CA PRO A 177 -9.95 -11.11 8.48
C PRO A 177 -11.38 -11.50 8.07
N GLN A 178 -12.38 -11.20 8.90
CA GLN A 178 -13.79 -11.49 8.61
C GLN A 178 -14.61 -10.24 8.25
N SER A 179 -14.00 -9.06 8.27
CA SER A 179 -14.70 -7.85 7.89
C SER A 179 -14.94 -7.81 6.38
N VAL A 180 -16.12 -7.34 6.00
CA VAL A 180 -16.43 -7.09 4.60
C VAL A 180 -16.02 -5.66 4.27
N MET A 181 -15.32 -5.48 3.15
CA MET A 181 -14.98 -4.16 2.64
C MET A 181 -16.26 -3.38 2.30
N VAL A 182 -16.27 -2.09 2.62
CA VAL A 182 -17.29 -1.15 2.16
C VAL A 182 -16.89 -0.68 0.75
N LYS A 183 -17.63 -1.14 -0.27
CA LYS A 183 -17.46 -0.71 -1.66
C LYS A 183 -18.76 -0.11 -2.17
N ASP A 184 -18.92 1.17 -1.92
CA ASP A 184 -20.07 1.92 -2.39
C ASP A 184 -19.75 2.68 -3.68
N THR A 185 -20.69 2.66 -4.61
CA THR A 185 -20.58 3.41 -5.88
C THR A 185 -21.50 4.61 -5.83
N PHE A 186 -20.92 5.80 -5.92
CA PHE A 186 -21.65 7.06 -5.96
C PHE A 186 -21.46 7.75 -7.31
N ALA A 187 -22.51 8.41 -7.81
CA ALA A 187 -22.30 9.39 -8.86
C ALA A 187 -21.63 10.63 -8.27
N ILE A 188 -20.74 11.29 -9.02
CA ILE A 188 -20.07 12.54 -8.58
C ILE A 188 -21.09 13.59 -8.10
N ARG A 189 -22.27 13.64 -8.72
CA ARG A 189 -23.34 14.57 -8.31
C ARG A 189 -23.85 14.33 -6.89
N ASP A 190 -23.82 13.09 -6.42
CA ASP A 190 -24.32 12.67 -5.12
C ASP A 190 -23.34 13.00 -4.00
N LEU A 191 -22.06 13.26 -4.30
CA LEU A 191 -21.07 13.73 -3.34
C LEU A 191 -21.38 15.12 -2.75
N ARG A 192 -22.41 15.82 -3.26
CA ARG A 192 -22.92 17.07 -2.69
C ARG A 192 -23.98 16.86 -1.60
N LYS A 193 -24.44 15.63 -1.43
CA LYS A 193 -25.49 15.27 -0.47
C LYS A 193 -24.88 15.01 0.89
N GLU A 194 -25.45 15.60 1.93
CA GLU A 194 -24.90 15.55 3.28
C GLU A 194 -24.84 14.11 3.84
N GLU A 195 -25.85 13.31 3.53
CA GLU A 195 -25.93 11.89 3.90
C GLU A 195 -24.87 11.01 3.23
N VAL A 196 -24.34 11.43 2.07
CA VAL A 196 -23.23 10.75 1.39
C VAL A 196 -21.90 11.20 2.00
N LEU A 197 -21.73 12.50 2.21
CA LEU A 197 -20.49 13.06 2.76
C LEU A 197 -20.15 12.51 4.15
N LYS A 198 -21.16 12.27 4.99
CA LYS A 198 -20.99 11.71 6.34
C LYS A 198 -20.42 10.28 6.37
N GLN A 199 -20.38 9.59 5.23
CA GLN A 199 -19.86 8.22 5.14
C GLN A 199 -18.34 8.17 4.96
N PHE A 200 -17.70 9.28 4.58
CA PHE A 200 -16.26 9.30 4.33
C PHE A 200 -15.47 9.70 5.58
N THR A 201 -14.36 9.00 5.80
CA THR A 201 -13.52 9.13 7.00
C THR A 201 -12.07 9.35 6.59
N THR A 202 -11.19 9.57 7.57
CA THR A 202 -9.74 9.68 7.37
C THR A 202 -9.13 8.43 6.69
N ALA A 203 -9.80 7.27 6.78
CA ALA A 203 -9.40 6.01 6.16
C ALA A 203 -9.98 5.80 4.74
N SER A 204 -10.91 6.66 4.29
CA SER A 204 -11.52 6.54 2.97
C SER A 204 -10.54 6.88 1.84
N THR A 205 -10.63 6.14 0.74
CA THR A 205 -9.90 6.37 -0.50
C THR A 205 -10.89 6.36 -1.66
N PHE A 206 -10.79 7.32 -2.58
CA PHE A 206 -11.61 7.29 -3.80
C PHE A 206 -10.88 6.59 -4.93
N TYR A 207 -11.63 5.74 -5.63
CA TYR A 207 -11.24 5.17 -6.91
C TYR A 207 -12.17 5.69 -7.99
N ILE A 208 -11.60 6.28 -9.03
CA ILE A 208 -12.33 6.72 -10.23
C ILE A 208 -11.80 5.88 -11.41
N PRO A 209 -12.63 4.99 -12.00
CA PRO A 209 -12.20 4.20 -13.15
C PRO A 209 -11.94 5.09 -14.35
N SER A 210 -11.14 4.60 -15.31
CA SER A 210 -10.99 5.28 -16.58
C SER A 210 -12.36 5.45 -17.26
N ARG A 211 -12.57 6.60 -17.90
CA ARG A 211 -13.81 6.89 -18.64
C ARG A 211 -13.71 6.43 -20.08
N SER A 212 -12.53 6.51 -20.68
CA SER A 212 -12.28 6.23 -22.10
C SER A 212 -10.81 5.87 -22.31
N PRO A 213 -10.47 4.92 -23.19
CA PRO A 213 -9.07 4.59 -23.48
C PRO A 213 -8.26 5.81 -23.94
N ALA A 214 -6.97 5.84 -23.60
CA ALA A 214 -6.04 6.81 -24.15
C ALA A 214 -5.89 6.63 -25.68
N PRO A 215 -5.74 7.72 -26.45
CA PRO A 215 -5.47 7.61 -27.88
C PRO A 215 -4.10 6.95 -28.12
N VAL A 216 -4.04 6.09 -29.14
CA VAL A 216 -2.79 5.45 -29.57
C VAL A 216 -2.02 6.40 -30.50
N ASP A 217 -0.76 6.68 -30.20
CA ASP A 217 0.10 7.48 -31.06
C ASP A 217 0.57 6.65 -32.27
N ALA A 218 0.04 6.97 -33.45
CA ALA A 218 0.37 6.29 -34.70
C ALA A 218 1.86 6.34 -35.06
N LYS A 219 2.58 7.42 -34.69
CA LYS A 219 4.02 7.53 -34.94
C LYS A 219 4.80 6.56 -34.07
N VAL A 220 4.39 6.38 -32.81
CA VAL A 220 5.00 5.41 -31.90
C VAL A 220 4.73 3.99 -32.37
N VAL A 221 3.49 3.67 -32.79
CA VAL A 221 3.15 2.35 -33.37
C VAL A 221 4.03 2.03 -34.57
N GLN A 222 4.17 3.00 -35.49
CA GLN A 222 5.02 2.84 -36.67
C GLN A 222 6.50 2.66 -36.31
N ALA A 223 7.01 3.47 -35.37
CA ALA A 223 8.41 3.40 -34.94
C ALA A 223 8.76 2.07 -34.26
N LEU A 224 7.80 1.46 -33.55
CA LEU A 224 7.96 0.14 -32.92
C LEU A 224 7.68 -1.03 -33.88
N GLY A 225 7.30 -0.76 -35.13
CA GLY A 225 6.97 -1.80 -36.12
C GLY A 225 5.74 -2.62 -35.75
N LEU A 226 4.83 -2.07 -34.95
CA LEU A 226 3.64 -2.77 -34.47
C LEU A 226 2.50 -2.68 -35.50
N PRO A 227 1.65 -3.73 -35.62
CA PRO A 227 0.44 -3.65 -36.44
C PRO A 227 -0.52 -2.59 -35.87
N ALA A 228 -1.39 -2.04 -36.73
CA ALA A 228 -2.40 -1.08 -36.31
C ALA A 228 -3.24 -1.64 -35.15
N ALA A 229 -3.34 -0.88 -34.05
CA ALA A 229 -4.01 -1.33 -32.84
C ALA A 229 -5.47 -1.69 -33.13
N GLN A 230 -5.86 -2.94 -32.85
CA GLN A 230 -7.27 -3.33 -32.80
C GLN A 230 -7.85 -2.84 -31.48
N ALA A 231 -9.03 -2.21 -31.52
CA ALA A 231 -9.72 -1.81 -30.31
C ALA A 231 -9.89 -3.01 -29.37
N ALA A 232 -9.64 -2.81 -28.07
CA ALA A 232 -9.95 -3.80 -27.05
C ALA A 232 -11.43 -4.15 -27.16
N GLN A 233 -11.73 -5.35 -27.65
CA GLN A 233 -13.10 -5.85 -27.69
C GLN A 233 -13.48 -6.28 -26.28
N ASN A 234 -14.68 -5.92 -25.83
CA ASN A 234 -15.30 -6.53 -24.66
C ASN A 234 -15.51 -8.03 -24.96
N ARG A 235 -14.51 -8.85 -24.63
CA ARG A 235 -14.56 -10.29 -24.82
C ARG A 235 -15.37 -10.92 -23.70
N THR A 236 -16.59 -11.34 -24.00
CA THR A 236 -17.35 -12.21 -23.10
C THR A 236 -17.07 -13.67 -23.47
N GLY A 237 -16.21 -14.33 -22.70
CA GLY A 237 -15.89 -15.76 -22.86
C GLY A 237 -14.72 -16.08 -23.80
N TYR A 238 -14.49 -17.37 -24.03
CA TYR A 238 -13.38 -17.87 -24.85
C TYR A 238 -13.63 -17.70 -26.36
N GLY A 239 -12.76 -16.92 -27.02
CA GLY A 239 -12.69 -16.80 -28.47
C GLY A 239 -12.01 -18.00 -29.14
N SER A 240 -11.81 -17.91 -30.46
CA SER A 240 -11.17 -18.98 -31.23
C SER A 240 -9.72 -19.21 -30.83
N VAL A 241 -8.97 -18.13 -30.57
CA VAL A 241 -7.56 -18.19 -30.15
C VAL A 241 -7.45 -18.90 -28.80
N GLU A 242 -8.28 -18.53 -27.83
CA GLU A 242 -8.23 -19.13 -26.50
C GLU A 242 -8.64 -20.62 -26.54
N LYS A 243 -9.66 -20.98 -27.32
CA LYS A 243 -10.05 -22.40 -27.50
C LYS A 243 -8.94 -23.23 -28.14
N GLN A 244 -8.24 -22.69 -29.13
CA GLN A 244 -7.08 -23.35 -29.75
C GLN A 244 -5.93 -23.50 -28.75
N ALA A 245 -5.65 -22.47 -27.94
CA ALA A 245 -4.64 -22.54 -26.90
C ALA A 245 -4.95 -23.62 -25.86
N VAL A 246 -6.23 -23.76 -25.45
CA VAL A 246 -6.67 -24.83 -24.55
C VAL A 246 -6.49 -26.21 -25.20
N ALA A 247 -6.89 -26.38 -26.46
CA ALA A 247 -6.73 -27.66 -27.17
C ALA A 247 -5.25 -28.05 -27.36
N ALA A 248 -4.35 -27.08 -27.50
CA ALA A 248 -2.92 -27.35 -27.62
C ALA A 248 -2.30 -27.95 -26.34
N LEU A 249 -2.95 -27.81 -25.16
CA LEU A 249 -2.46 -28.39 -23.91
C LEU A 249 -2.41 -29.92 -23.93
N ASP A 250 -3.30 -30.58 -24.70
CA ASP A 250 -3.35 -32.05 -24.78
C ASP A 250 -2.07 -32.67 -25.35
N SER A 251 -1.29 -31.88 -26.11
CA SER A 251 -0.03 -32.29 -26.73
C SER A 251 1.17 -31.49 -26.24
N PHE A 252 1.01 -30.68 -25.18
CA PHE A 252 2.06 -29.81 -24.68
C PHE A 252 3.20 -30.61 -24.05
N ILE A 253 4.41 -30.40 -24.58
CA ILE A 253 5.66 -30.91 -24.00
C ILE A 253 6.52 -29.69 -23.64
N PRO A 254 6.96 -29.54 -22.38
CA PRO A 254 7.85 -28.44 -22.00
C PRO A 254 9.13 -28.42 -22.85
N SER A 255 9.54 -27.23 -23.32
CA SER A 255 10.79 -27.04 -24.05
C SER A 255 11.99 -27.59 -23.27
N GLN A 256 12.95 -28.21 -23.96
CA GLN A 256 14.20 -28.66 -23.36
C GLN A 256 15.09 -27.50 -22.87
N GLU A 257 14.84 -26.27 -23.33
CA GLU A 257 15.52 -25.06 -22.85
C GLU A 257 14.97 -24.59 -21.49
N LYS A 258 13.83 -25.13 -21.04
CA LYS A 258 13.24 -24.79 -19.75
C LYS A 258 14.05 -25.44 -18.63
N GLN A 259 14.92 -24.66 -17.99
CA GLN A 259 15.68 -25.13 -16.84
C GLN A 259 14.72 -25.51 -15.71
N VAL A 260 14.75 -26.78 -15.33
CA VAL A 260 14.11 -27.27 -14.11
C VAL A 260 15.02 -26.89 -12.94
N VAL A 261 14.45 -26.27 -11.90
CA VAL A 261 15.22 -25.91 -10.71
C VAL A 261 15.68 -27.19 -10.02
N HIS A 262 16.99 -27.41 -10.01
CA HIS A 262 17.64 -28.46 -9.25
C HIS A 262 18.38 -27.82 -8.06
N ALA A 263 17.68 -27.70 -6.93
CA ALA A 263 18.25 -27.26 -5.66
C ALA A 263 18.28 -28.44 -4.68
N SER A 264 19.31 -28.49 -3.82
CA SER A 264 19.34 -29.42 -2.70
C SER A 264 18.62 -28.78 -1.50
N PRO A 265 18.16 -29.56 -0.51
CA PRO A 265 17.61 -29.01 0.73
C PRO A 265 18.57 -28.12 1.53
N ALA A 266 19.86 -28.10 1.19
CA ALA A 266 20.88 -27.29 1.87
C ALA A 266 21.08 -25.90 1.25
N MET A 267 20.52 -25.64 0.05
CA MET A 267 20.46 -24.31 -0.56
C MET A 267 19.09 -23.69 -0.37
#